data_AF-A0A285ZRJ6-F1
#
_entry.id   AF-A0A285ZRJ6-F1
#
_cell.length_a   1.000
_cell.length_b   1.000
_cell.length_c   1.000
_cell.angle_alpha   90.00
_cell.angle_beta   90.00
_cell.angle_gamma   90.00
#
_symmetry.space_group_name_H-M   'P 1'
#
loop_
_entity.id
_entity.type
_entity.pdbx_description
1 polymer ?
#
loop_
_entity_poly.entity_id
_entity_poly.type
_entity_poly.pdbx_seq_one_letter_code
_entity_poly.pdbx_strand_id
1 'polypeptide(L)'
;MRKLFFLMSLAVIIVACGDDKGSSPNELPDEVADMDELEEYKCDDSVSGAVVYVKDKLKNYECDGDHWFESYNQSKSSSSKKKLSSSSIVSSPVEGTLTDTRDGQTYKTVRIGDQVWMAENLNYETDSSFCYNDSVKYCEKYGRLYRWAAAVGKSESECGYGYTCSLPSGNIQGVCPNGWHLPSNDDWNTLFAIVGDSSVAGTMLKSTSGWFNWYKIGNGKDPFGFSALPAGRRNCYGYGEFEGYFAYFWSSTEGNGYGYDAYYMSLSYHDDKARLDGCRKNGGHSVRCLKD
;
A
#
# COMPACT_ATOMS: atom_id res chain seq x y z
N MET A 1 -67.30 -28.44 -63.89
CA MET A 1 -68.21 -27.28 -63.81
C MET A 1 -67.92 -26.51 -62.52
N ARG A 2 -67.81 -25.16 -62.63
CA ARG A 2 -67.75 -24.11 -61.57
C ARG A 2 -66.42 -24.01 -60.79
N LYS A 3 -65.56 -23.00 -61.07
CA LYS A 3 -65.59 -21.55 -60.66
C LYS A 3 -65.31 -21.38 -59.15
N LEU A 4 -64.60 -20.40 -58.59
CA LEU A 4 -63.66 -19.31 -58.94
C LEU A 4 -63.54 -18.45 -57.64
N PHE A 5 -62.37 -17.85 -57.34
CA PHE A 5 -62.05 -16.76 -56.37
C PHE A 5 -62.27 -16.97 -54.84
N PHE A 6 -61.25 -16.88 -53.95
CA PHE A 6 -60.43 -15.74 -53.43
C PHE A 6 -61.14 -14.90 -52.34
N LEU A 7 -60.67 -14.95 -51.07
CA LEU A 7 -60.09 -13.82 -50.32
C LEU A 7 -59.79 -14.15 -48.84
N MET A 8 -58.81 -13.40 -48.31
CA MET A 8 -58.11 -13.45 -47.02
C MET A 8 -58.95 -13.47 -45.74
N SER A 9 -58.41 -14.06 -44.67
CA SER A 9 -58.33 -13.41 -43.36
C SER A 9 -57.27 -14.05 -42.44
N LEU A 10 -56.61 -13.17 -41.68
CA LEU A 10 -55.52 -13.28 -40.70
C LEU A 10 -55.27 -14.63 -40.02
N ALA A 11 -54.00 -15.03 -40.01
CA ALA A 11 -53.46 -16.02 -39.08
C ALA A 11 -53.10 -15.36 -37.74
N VAL A 12 -53.63 -15.89 -36.64
CA VAL A 12 -53.09 -15.73 -35.28
C VAL A 12 -52.94 -17.14 -34.73
N ILE A 13 -51.71 -17.63 -34.66
CA ILE A 13 -51.38 -18.91 -34.03
C ILE A 13 -51.05 -18.61 -32.57
N ILE A 14 -51.92 -19.04 -31.67
CA ILE A 14 -51.64 -19.13 -30.24
C ILE A 14 -51.01 -20.51 -30.02
N VAL A 15 -49.69 -20.55 -29.82
CA VAL A 15 -49.02 -21.75 -29.27
C VAL A 15 -49.07 -21.63 -27.75
N ALA A 16 -49.88 -22.48 -27.14
CA ALA A 16 -49.91 -22.71 -25.70
C ALA A 16 -48.87 -23.77 -25.31
N CYS A 17 -48.38 -23.61 -24.07
CA CYS A 17 -47.28 -24.31 -23.42
C CYS A 17 -47.53 -25.79 -23.08
N GLY A 18 -46.43 -26.50 -22.79
CA GLY A 18 -46.37 -27.83 -22.18
C GLY A 18 -45.10 -28.56 -22.67
N ASP A 19 -43.93 -28.14 -22.19
CA ASP A 19 -43.19 -28.70 -21.04
C ASP A 19 -42.34 -29.92 -21.42
N ASP A 20 -41.02 -29.74 -21.41
CA ASP A 20 -40.05 -30.64 -20.75
C ASP A 20 -38.62 -30.18 -21.08
N LYS A 21 -38.14 -29.20 -20.30
CA LYS A 21 -36.72 -29.12 -19.95
C LYS A 21 -36.64 -28.70 -18.50
N GLY A 22 -36.44 -29.69 -17.63
CA GLY A 22 -35.92 -29.44 -16.29
C GLY A 22 -34.58 -28.73 -16.40
N SER A 23 -34.60 -27.40 -16.28
CA SER A 23 -33.43 -26.61 -15.97
C SER A 23 -33.13 -26.83 -14.50
N SER A 24 -32.04 -27.55 -14.25
CA SER A 24 -31.32 -27.54 -12.97
C SER A 24 -31.25 -26.11 -12.42
N PRO A 25 -31.25 -25.90 -11.08
CA PRO A 25 -31.02 -24.56 -10.53
C PRO A 25 -29.73 -24.01 -11.15
N ASN A 26 -29.78 -22.81 -11.73
CA ASN A 26 -28.60 -22.16 -12.29
C ASN A 26 -27.57 -22.03 -11.17
N GLU A 27 -26.61 -22.94 -11.17
CA GLU A 27 -25.42 -22.85 -10.33
C GLU A 27 -24.67 -21.59 -10.77
N LEU A 28 -24.35 -20.74 -9.79
CA LEU A 28 -23.73 -19.46 -10.04
C LEU A 28 -22.35 -19.68 -10.71
N PRO A 29 -22.05 -19.07 -11.85
CA PRO A 29 -20.78 -19.26 -12.53
C PRO A 29 -19.63 -18.59 -11.77
N ASP A 30 -18.43 -19.19 -11.82
CA ASP A 30 -17.20 -18.59 -11.27
C ASP A 30 -16.78 -17.31 -12.02
N GLU A 31 -17.19 -17.15 -13.28
CA GLU A 31 -16.85 -16.02 -14.14
C GLU A 31 -17.94 -15.70 -15.18
N VAL A 32 -18.12 -14.42 -15.48
CA VAL A 32 -19.03 -13.88 -16.52
C VAL A 32 -18.29 -12.87 -17.42
N ALA A 33 -18.83 -12.59 -18.61
CA ALA A 33 -18.21 -11.70 -19.58
C ALA A 33 -18.23 -10.23 -19.10
N ASP A 34 -19.35 -9.75 -18.60
CA ASP A 34 -19.58 -8.36 -18.20
C ASP A 34 -20.62 -8.24 -17.08
N MET A 35 -20.91 -6.99 -16.68
CA MET A 35 -21.86 -6.69 -15.62
C MET A 35 -23.31 -7.05 -15.98
N ASP A 36 -23.67 -6.89 -17.26
CA ASP A 36 -25.03 -7.17 -17.73
C ASP A 36 -25.32 -8.67 -17.59
N GLU A 37 -24.33 -9.53 -17.88
CA GLU A 37 -24.40 -10.97 -17.63
C GLU A 37 -24.46 -11.31 -16.13
N LEU A 38 -23.73 -10.58 -15.26
CA LEU A 38 -23.79 -10.80 -13.81
C LEU A 38 -25.18 -10.49 -13.23
N GLU A 39 -25.81 -9.42 -13.69
CA GLU A 39 -27.12 -8.96 -13.21
C GLU A 39 -28.25 -9.96 -13.54
N GLU A 40 -28.08 -10.83 -14.54
CA GLU A 40 -29.03 -11.92 -14.83
C GLU A 40 -29.14 -12.95 -13.69
N TYR A 41 -28.08 -13.12 -12.89
CA TYR A 41 -28.02 -14.13 -11.83
C TYR A 41 -28.63 -13.70 -10.49
N LYS A 42 -29.10 -12.45 -10.35
CA LYS A 42 -29.72 -11.85 -9.15
C LYS A 42 -28.96 -12.12 -7.84
N CYS A 43 -28.42 -11.07 -7.23
CA CYS A 43 -27.94 -11.18 -5.85
C CYS A 43 -29.15 -11.23 -4.90
N ASP A 44 -29.33 -12.36 -4.21
CA ASP A 44 -30.28 -12.52 -3.12
C ASP A 44 -29.65 -13.34 -1.98
N ASP A 45 -30.37 -13.50 -0.86
CA ASP A 45 -29.91 -14.23 0.31
C ASP A 45 -29.42 -15.67 0.00
N SER A 46 -29.87 -16.30 -1.09
CA SER A 46 -29.45 -17.66 -1.47
C SER A 46 -28.03 -17.74 -2.03
N VAL A 47 -27.50 -16.60 -2.52
CA VAL A 47 -26.14 -16.47 -3.07
C VAL A 47 -25.32 -15.41 -2.33
N SER A 48 -25.77 -14.97 -1.16
CA SER A 48 -25.02 -14.05 -0.29
C SER A 48 -23.63 -14.61 0.05
N GLY A 49 -22.60 -13.79 -0.11
CA GLY A 49 -21.18 -14.15 0.03
C GLY A 49 -20.59 -14.90 -1.17
N ALA A 50 -21.37 -15.19 -2.22
CA ALA A 50 -20.82 -15.73 -3.46
C ALA A 50 -20.01 -14.67 -4.20
N VAL A 51 -18.95 -15.11 -4.90
CA VAL A 51 -18.02 -14.24 -5.61
C VAL A 51 -17.96 -14.65 -7.08
N VAL A 52 -18.19 -13.71 -7.99
CA VAL A 52 -18.13 -13.90 -9.45
C VAL A 52 -17.10 -12.97 -10.07
N TYR A 53 -16.25 -13.50 -10.94
CA TYR A 53 -15.29 -12.69 -11.68
C TYR A 53 -15.91 -12.10 -12.95
N VAL A 54 -15.84 -10.78 -13.11
CA VAL A 54 -16.34 -10.07 -14.30
C VAL A 54 -15.17 -9.73 -15.22
N LYS A 55 -15.14 -10.36 -16.41
CA LYS A 55 -13.99 -10.29 -17.33
C LYS A 55 -13.75 -8.90 -17.91
N ASP A 56 -14.79 -8.15 -18.28
CA ASP A 56 -14.63 -6.80 -18.84
C ASP A 56 -14.04 -5.80 -17.82
N LYS A 57 -14.35 -5.99 -16.53
CA LYS A 57 -13.84 -5.17 -15.42
C LYS A 57 -12.52 -5.66 -14.85
N LEU A 58 -12.14 -6.92 -15.12
CA LEU A 58 -11.01 -7.63 -14.52
C LEU A 58 -11.08 -7.63 -12.97
N LYS A 59 -12.29 -7.75 -12.43
CA LYS A 59 -12.59 -7.58 -10.99
C LYS A 59 -13.56 -8.66 -10.51
N ASN A 60 -13.48 -8.97 -9.22
CA ASN A 60 -14.46 -9.82 -8.54
C ASN A 60 -15.61 -8.98 -8.02
N TYR A 61 -16.81 -9.55 -8.05
CA TYR A 61 -18.01 -8.98 -7.43
C TYR A 61 -18.57 -9.99 -6.44
N GLU A 62 -18.94 -9.51 -5.26
CA GLU A 62 -19.50 -10.30 -4.17
C GLU A 62 -20.94 -9.89 -3.91
N CYS A 63 -21.81 -10.85 -3.60
CA CYS A 63 -23.21 -10.58 -3.29
C CYS A 63 -23.38 -10.32 -1.79
N ASP A 64 -23.99 -9.21 -1.38
CA ASP A 64 -24.31 -8.93 0.03
C ASP A 64 -25.67 -9.49 0.49
N GLY A 65 -26.41 -10.13 -0.41
CA GLY A 65 -27.80 -10.59 -0.20
C GLY A 65 -28.85 -9.71 -0.87
N ASP A 66 -28.46 -8.58 -1.47
CA ASP A 66 -29.36 -7.67 -2.21
C ASP A 66 -28.69 -7.12 -3.48
N HIS A 67 -27.39 -6.80 -3.43
CA HIS A 67 -26.64 -6.22 -4.53
C HIS A 67 -25.26 -6.87 -4.72
N TRP A 68 -24.82 -6.93 -5.98
CA TRP A 68 -23.43 -7.23 -6.33
C TRP A 68 -22.55 -6.00 -6.09
N PHE A 69 -21.52 -6.12 -5.27
CA PHE A 69 -20.54 -5.06 -5.02
C PHE A 69 -19.13 -5.53 -5.41
N GLU A 70 -18.26 -4.60 -5.81
CA GLU A 70 -16.88 -4.94 -6.16
C GLU A 70 -16.14 -5.48 -4.92
N SER A 71 -15.68 -6.73 -4.99
CA SER A 71 -14.95 -7.38 -3.91
C SER A 71 -13.49 -6.94 -3.91
N TYR A 72 -13.01 -6.51 -2.75
CA TYR A 72 -11.65 -5.99 -2.56
C TYR A 72 -10.58 -7.09 -2.49
N ASN A 73 -10.96 -8.37 -2.63
CA ASN A 73 -10.04 -9.51 -2.66
C ASN A 73 -9.83 -10.03 -4.10
N GLN A 74 -8.71 -9.60 -4.69
CA GLN A 74 -7.90 -10.18 -5.78
C GLN A 74 -8.55 -10.51 -7.14
N SER A 75 -8.15 -9.75 -8.17
CA SER A 75 -8.25 -10.16 -9.58
C SER A 75 -7.41 -11.43 -9.87
N LYS A 76 -7.98 -12.36 -10.66
CA LYS A 76 -7.38 -13.64 -11.04
C LYS A 76 -6.26 -13.42 -12.07
N SER A 77 -5.00 -13.58 -11.67
CA SER A 77 -3.86 -13.63 -12.60
C SER A 77 -3.65 -15.04 -13.12
N SER A 78 -3.69 -15.22 -14.45
CA SER A 78 -3.23 -16.43 -15.11
C SER A 78 -1.70 -16.39 -15.26
N SER A 79 -0.97 -17.27 -14.59
CA SER A 79 -0.03 -18.20 -15.25
C SER A 79 0.76 -19.01 -14.21
N SER A 80 0.88 -20.29 -14.56
CA SER A 80 1.53 -21.39 -13.86
C SER A 80 2.93 -21.08 -13.32
N LYS A 81 3.13 -21.25 -12.01
CA LYS A 81 4.30 -21.95 -11.41
C LYS A 81 4.15 -22.14 -9.89
N LYS A 82 4.18 -23.42 -9.50
CA LYS A 82 4.45 -24.01 -8.18
C LYS A 82 3.63 -23.53 -6.97
N LYS A 83 2.65 -24.37 -6.65
CA LYS A 83 1.95 -24.55 -5.37
C LYS A 83 2.88 -24.31 -4.16
N LEU A 84 2.80 -23.12 -3.57
CA LEU A 84 3.22 -22.86 -2.19
C LEU A 84 1.96 -22.89 -1.33
N SER A 85 1.99 -23.73 -0.31
CA SER A 85 0.88 -24.03 0.59
C SER A 85 0.36 -22.77 1.28
N SER A 86 -0.87 -22.37 0.97
CA SER A 86 -1.63 -21.36 1.69
C SER A 86 -2.11 -21.96 3.03
N SER A 87 -1.34 -21.69 4.08
CA SER A 87 -1.80 -21.76 5.47
C SER A 87 -1.06 -20.71 6.29
N SER A 88 -1.79 -19.65 6.62
CA SER A 88 -1.72 -18.94 7.91
C SER A 88 -0.38 -18.35 8.34
N ILE A 89 -0.11 -17.06 8.09
CA ILE A 89 0.62 -16.20 9.05
C ILE A 89 0.20 -14.72 8.85
N VAL A 90 -0.91 -14.28 9.46
CA VAL A 90 -0.86 -12.97 10.14
C VAL A 90 -0.42 -13.32 11.56
N SER A 91 0.87 -13.61 11.73
CA SER A 91 1.46 -13.69 13.07
C SER A 91 1.38 -12.29 13.63
N SER A 92 0.98 -12.18 14.89
CA SER A 92 1.24 -10.96 15.65
C SER A 92 2.69 -10.52 15.43
N PRO A 93 2.94 -9.21 15.25
CA PRO A 93 4.28 -8.71 15.06
C PRO A 93 5.21 -9.19 16.16
N VAL A 94 6.36 -9.74 15.78
CA VAL A 94 7.40 -10.11 16.76
C VAL A 94 8.10 -8.81 17.15
N GLU A 95 7.74 -8.29 18.31
CA GLU A 95 8.34 -7.08 18.87
C GLU A 95 9.74 -7.35 19.42
N GLY A 96 10.60 -6.34 19.28
CA GLY A 96 11.96 -6.34 19.83
C GLY A 96 12.42 -4.92 20.14
N THR A 97 13.71 -4.79 20.45
CA THR A 97 14.33 -3.50 20.66
C THR A 97 15.71 -3.42 20.01
N LEU A 98 16.14 -2.18 19.73
CA LEU A 98 17.44 -1.80 19.22
C LEU A 98 17.96 -0.68 20.12
N THR A 99 19.08 -0.91 20.81
CA THR A 99 19.81 0.17 21.50
C THR A 99 20.92 0.69 20.60
N ASP A 100 20.85 1.95 20.23
CA ASP A 100 21.92 2.64 19.53
C ASP A 100 23.05 2.95 20.51
N THR A 101 24.20 2.31 20.33
CA THR A 101 25.35 2.48 21.24
C THR A 101 26.01 3.85 21.12
N ARG A 102 25.67 4.65 20.10
CA ARG A 102 26.27 5.96 19.85
C ARG A 102 25.71 7.04 20.78
N ASP A 103 24.44 6.94 21.15
CA ASP A 103 23.74 7.91 22.03
C ASP A 103 22.96 7.25 23.18
N GLY A 104 22.91 5.92 23.24
CA GLY A 104 22.21 5.14 24.27
C GLY A 104 20.70 5.06 24.06
N GLN A 105 20.16 5.60 22.97
CA GLN A 105 18.73 5.58 22.73
C GLN A 105 18.27 4.17 22.35
N THR A 106 17.18 3.71 22.98
CA THR A 106 16.57 2.42 22.66
C THR A 106 15.28 2.65 21.89
N TYR A 107 15.17 1.97 20.75
CA TYR A 107 14.04 2.00 19.83
C TYR A 107 13.35 0.64 19.84
N LYS A 108 12.03 0.65 19.70
CA LYS A 108 11.25 -0.55 19.40
C LYS A 108 11.55 -1.02 17.98
N THR A 109 11.47 -2.32 17.78
CA THR A 109 11.59 -2.97 16.48
C THR A 109 10.49 -3.98 16.28
N VAL A 110 10.24 -4.32 15.02
CA VAL A 110 9.21 -5.29 14.65
C VAL A 110 9.66 -6.13 13.46
N ARG A 111 9.41 -7.44 13.53
CA ARG A 111 9.62 -8.32 12.39
C ARG A 111 8.37 -8.36 11.50
N ILE A 112 8.54 -8.03 10.21
CA ILE A 112 7.50 -8.09 9.18
C ILE A 112 8.04 -8.97 8.04
N GLY A 113 7.48 -10.17 7.90
CA GLY A 113 8.08 -11.22 7.06
C GLY A 113 9.48 -11.59 7.55
N ASP A 114 10.47 -11.48 6.67
CA ASP A 114 11.87 -11.77 6.99
C ASP A 114 12.68 -10.53 7.38
N GLN A 115 12.10 -9.34 7.25
CA GLN A 115 12.73 -8.07 7.57
C GLN A 115 12.43 -7.64 9.01
N VAL A 116 13.45 -7.14 9.72
CA VAL A 116 13.28 -6.49 11.02
C VAL A 116 13.38 -4.99 10.85
N TRP A 117 12.27 -4.30 11.07
CA TRP A 117 12.16 -2.85 10.95
C TRP A 117 12.25 -2.18 12.32
N MET A 118 12.86 -0.99 12.38
CA MET A 118 12.54 -0.10 13.50
C MET A 118 11.04 0.18 13.51
N ALA A 119 10.43 0.22 14.69
CA ALA A 119 9.04 0.62 14.94
C ALA A 119 8.92 2.11 15.36
N GLU A 120 10.07 2.78 15.51
CA GLU A 120 10.21 4.21 15.82
C GLU A 120 11.20 4.85 14.84
N ASN A 121 11.08 6.15 14.59
CA ASN A 121 12.00 6.86 13.70
C ASN A 121 13.34 7.08 14.40
N LEU A 122 14.44 7.00 13.64
CA LEU A 122 15.75 7.32 14.16
C LEU A 122 15.80 8.77 14.69
N ASN A 123 16.46 8.97 15.81
CA ASN A 123 16.57 10.27 16.47
C ASN A 123 18.02 10.59 16.88
N TYR A 124 18.98 9.95 16.21
CA TYR A 124 20.41 10.21 16.34
C TYR A 124 20.79 11.59 15.77
N GLU A 125 21.47 12.42 16.56
CA GLU A 125 21.83 13.77 16.15
C GLU A 125 23.06 13.82 15.21
N THR A 126 22.92 14.56 14.13
CA THR A 126 24.00 14.92 13.19
C THR A 126 23.90 16.39 12.80
N ASP A 127 24.97 16.94 12.24
CA ASP A 127 25.03 18.32 11.72
C ASP A 127 23.96 18.64 10.67
N SER A 128 23.42 17.62 10.00
CA SER A 128 22.37 17.74 8.97
C SER A 128 21.10 16.97 9.34
N SER A 129 20.80 16.94 10.63
CA SER A 129 19.56 16.44 11.22
C SER A 129 18.79 17.56 11.91
N PHE A 130 17.47 17.46 11.93
CA PHE A 130 16.59 18.51 12.44
C PHE A 130 15.38 17.93 13.14
N CYS A 131 14.91 18.60 14.19
CA CYS A 131 13.54 18.39 14.65
C CYS A 131 12.57 19.06 13.67
N TYR A 132 11.37 18.50 13.52
CA TYR A 132 10.31 19.20 12.82
C TYR A 132 10.06 20.56 13.49
N ASN A 133 9.91 21.62 12.69
CA ASN A 133 9.76 23.01 13.15
C ASN A 133 10.82 23.47 14.18
N ASP A 134 12.03 22.89 14.14
CA ASP A 134 13.15 23.21 15.01
C ASP A 134 12.83 23.13 16.53
N SER A 135 11.86 22.28 16.92
CA SER A 135 11.47 22.10 18.32
C SER A 135 11.78 20.69 18.82
N VAL A 136 12.53 20.61 19.93
CA VAL A 136 12.94 19.35 20.58
C VAL A 136 11.75 18.44 20.90
N LYS A 137 10.60 19.00 21.25
CA LYS A 137 9.36 18.25 21.48
C LYS A 137 8.98 17.37 20.28
N TYR A 138 9.23 17.83 19.05
CA TYR A 138 8.94 17.04 17.86
C TYR A 138 10.00 15.98 17.61
N CYS A 139 11.26 16.19 17.99
CA CYS A 139 12.26 15.11 17.99
C CYS A 139 11.88 13.99 18.97
N GLU A 140 11.46 14.35 20.19
CA GLU A 140 11.02 13.36 21.19
C GLU A 140 9.80 12.54 20.70
N LYS A 141 8.88 13.20 20.00
CA LYS A 141 7.65 12.56 19.50
C LYS A 141 7.85 11.76 18.21
N TYR A 142 8.64 12.28 17.28
CA TYR A 142 8.70 11.80 15.89
C TYR A 142 10.08 11.36 15.42
N GLY A 143 11.10 11.52 16.24
CA GLY A 143 12.49 11.43 15.83
C GLY A 143 12.94 12.59 14.94
N ARG A 144 14.13 12.43 14.35
CA ARG A 144 14.78 13.47 13.55
C ARG A 144 14.48 13.32 12.07
N LEU A 145 14.52 14.46 11.39
CA LEU A 145 14.53 14.57 9.94
C LEU A 145 15.96 14.77 9.47
N TYR A 146 16.41 14.00 8.48
CA TYR A 146 17.78 14.01 7.98
C TYR A 146 17.81 14.52 6.56
N ARG A 147 18.84 15.27 6.17
CA ARG A 147 19.15 15.41 4.74
C ARG A 147 19.59 14.09 4.15
N TRP A 148 19.39 13.91 2.84
CA TRP A 148 19.66 12.63 2.21
C TRP A 148 21.14 12.23 2.31
N ALA A 149 22.07 13.17 2.14
CA ALA A 149 23.50 12.92 2.33
C ALA A 149 23.80 12.34 3.73
N ALA A 150 23.25 12.96 4.77
CA ALA A 150 23.36 12.44 6.14
C ALA A 150 22.71 11.06 6.29
N ALA A 151 21.52 10.85 5.71
CA ALA A 151 20.81 9.57 5.77
C ALA A 151 21.63 8.43 5.17
N VAL A 152 22.35 8.66 4.06
CA VAL A 152 23.27 7.68 3.44
C VAL A 152 24.69 7.70 4.02
N GLY A 153 24.92 8.45 5.11
CA GLY A 153 26.21 8.47 5.83
C GLY A 153 27.34 9.17 5.08
N LYS A 154 27.01 10.23 4.33
CA LYS A 154 27.92 11.00 3.47
C LYS A 154 27.85 12.48 3.77
N SER A 155 28.88 13.22 3.35
CA SER A 155 28.86 14.69 3.41
C SER A 155 27.97 15.28 2.32
N GLU A 156 27.51 16.52 2.55
CA GLU A 156 26.76 17.29 1.55
C GLU A 156 27.55 17.47 0.24
N SER A 157 28.89 17.55 0.31
CA SER A 157 29.76 17.63 -0.88
C SER A 157 29.91 16.32 -1.64
N GLU A 158 29.62 15.18 -1.01
CA GLU A 158 29.68 13.87 -1.68
C GLU A 158 28.33 13.50 -2.30
N CYS A 159 27.25 13.71 -1.55
CA CYS A 159 25.93 13.16 -1.88
C CYS A 159 24.77 14.13 -1.65
N GLY A 160 25.05 15.40 -1.37
CA GLY A 160 24.02 16.42 -1.19
C GLY A 160 23.37 16.86 -2.50
N TYR A 161 22.55 17.90 -2.42
CA TYR A 161 21.84 18.45 -3.56
C TYR A 161 22.80 18.98 -4.63
N GLY A 162 22.66 18.47 -5.86
CA GLY A 162 23.50 18.82 -7.00
C GLY A 162 24.72 17.90 -7.19
N TYR A 163 24.87 16.87 -6.36
CA TYR A 163 25.95 15.89 -6.44
C TYR A 163 25.40 14.49 -6.70
N THR A 164 25.96 13.80 -7.69
CA THR A 164 25.65 12.37 -7.90
C THR A 164 26.43 11.54 -6.89
N CYS A 165 25.76 10.60 -6.24
CA CYS A 165 26.30 9.90 -5.08
C CYS A 165 26.85 8.53 -5.47
N SER A 166 28.13 8.28 -5.19
CA SER A 166 28.75 6.97 -5.41
C SER A 166 28.59 6.09 -4.16
N LEU A 167 27.44 5.41 -4.06
CA LEU A 167 27.17 4.45 -2.99
C LEU A 167 27.71 3.04 -3.35
N PRO A 168 28.16 2.25 -2.36
CA PRO A 168 28.50 0.85 -2.59
C PRO A 168 27.27 0.05 -3.04
N SER A 169 27.50 -1.09 -3.69
CA SER A 169 26.41 -2.01 -4.01
C SER A 169 25.90 -2.71 -2.74
N GLY A 170 24.59 -2.99 -2.70
CA GLY A 170 23.93 -3.66 -1.57
C GLY A 170 23.45 -2.69 -0.49
N ASN A 171 23.32 -3.20 0.73
CA ASN A 171 22.72 -2.46 1.84
C ASN A 171 23.60 -1.28 2.28
N ILE A 172 22.99 -0.10 2.37
CA ILE A 172 23.67 1.13 2.76
C ILE A 172 23.41 1.39 4.24
N GLN A 173 24.39 1.14 5.11
CA GLN A 173 24.24 1.44 6.55
C GLN A 173 23.78 2.89 6.76
N GLY A 174 24.50 3.84 6.17
CA GLY A 174 24.20 5.25 6.29
C GLY A 174 24.20 5.75 7.74
N VAL A 175 23.18 6.50 8.13
CA VAL A 175 23.02 7.01 9.50
C VAL A 175 22.54 5.93 10.48
N CYS A 176 22.12 4.76 10.00
CA CYS A 176 21.61 3.70 10.85
C CYS A 176 22.69 3.10 11.78
N PRO A 177 22.29 2.53 12.93
CA PRO A 177 23.22 1.84 13.82
C PRO A 177 23.94 0.67 13.15
N ASN A 178 25.07 0.24 13.72
CA ASN A 178 25.84 -0.88 13.16
C ASN A 178 24.98 -2.14 13.01
N GLY A 179 25.08 -2.78 11.84
CA GLY A 179 24.29 -3.97 11.51
C GLY A 179 22.83 -3.68 11.10
N TRP A 180 22.48 -2.41 10.90
CA TRP A 180 21.23 -1.94 10.32
C TRP A 180 21.54 -1.05 9.10
N HIS A 181 20.58 -0.91 8.19
CA HIS A 181 20.73 -0.08 7.00
C HIS A 181 19.53 0.81 6.72
N LEU A 182 19.78 1.83 5.91
CA LEU A 182 18.75 2.68 5.32
C LEU A 182 18.04 1.87 4.21
N PRO A 183 16.71 1.69 4.28
CA PRO A 183 15.97 0.92 3.30
C PRO A 183 16.15 1.47 1.89
N SER A 184 16.26 0.59 0.91
CA SER A 184 16.20 0.89 -0.52
C SER A 184 14.76 0.86 -1.04
N ASN A 185 14.54 1.21 -2.30
CA ASN A 185 13.23 1.02 -2.93
C ASN A 185 12.81 -0.46 -2.98
N ASP A 186 13.77 -1.39 -3.11
CA ASP A 186 13.48 -2.83 -3.12
C ASP A 186 13.03 -3.33 -1.75
N ASP A 187 13.61 -2.77 -0.68
CA ASP A 187 13.18 -3.06 0.70
C ASP A 187 11.75 -2.58 0.95
N TRP A 188 11.41 -1.36 0.51
CA TRP A 188 10.06 -0.84 0.61
C TRP A 188 9.05 -1.66 -0.20
N ASN A 189 9.41 -2.06 -1.42
CA ASN A 189 8.55 -2.91 -2.25
C ASN A 189 8.34 -4.29 -1.63
N THR A 190 9.37 -4.85 -0.99
CA THR A 190 9.27 -6.11 -0.23
C THR A 190 8.29 -5.96 0.93
N LEU A 191 8.38 -4.87 1.71
CA LEU A 191 7.43 -4.58 2.78
C LEU A 191 6.00 -4.45 2.23
N PHE A 192 5.80 -3.71 1.13
CA PHE A 192 4.48 -3.52 0.52
C PHE A 192 3.85 -4.85 0.10
N ALA A 193 4.62 -5.75 -0.50
CA ALA A 193 4.14 -7.07 -0.90
C ALA A 193 3.68 -7.93 0.29
N ILE A 194 4.28 -7.76 1.47
CA ILE A 194 3.89 -8.49 2.68
C ILE A 194 2.60 -7.92 3.28
N VAL A 195 2.44 -6.60 3.27
CA VAL A 195 1.29 -5.95 3.93
C VAL A 195 0.04 -5.85 3.06
N GLY A 196 0.08 -6.39 1.83
CA GLY A 196 -1.04 -6.46 0.90
C GLY A 196 -0.64 -5.99 -0.49
N ASP A 197 -0.24 -4.72 -0.58
CA ASP A 197 0.46 -4.07 -1.69
C ASP A 197 0.57 -2.56 -1.36
N SER A 198 1.13 -1.77 -2.28
CA SER A 198 1.21 -0.31 -2.11
C SER A 198 -0.14 0.39 -2.10
N SER A 199 -1.22 -0.25 -2.55
CA SER A 199 -2.57 0.34 -2.60
C SER A 199 -3.25 0.38 -1.22
N VAL A 200 -2.87 -0.54 -0.32
CA VAL A 200 -3.40 -0.64 1.05
C VAL A 200 -2.34 -0.46 2.15
N ALA A 201 -1.05 -0.40 1.78
CA ALA A 201 0.07 -0.30 2.72
C ALA A 201 -0.03 0.90 3.68
N GLY A 202 -0.59 2.02 3.26
CA GLY A 202 -0.84 3.16 4.14
C GLY A 202 -1.76 2.79 5.30
N THR A 203 -2.87 2.11 5.07
CA THR A 203 -3.75 1.65 6.15
C THR A 203 -3.06 0.63 7.07
N MET A 204 -2.17 -0.19 6.52
CA MET A 204 -1.49 -1.25 7.27
C MET A 204 -0.26 -0.77 8.06
N LEU A 205 0.36 0.35 7.68
CA LEU A 205 1.62 0.83 8.26
C LEU A 205 1.47 2.12 9.07
N LYS A 206 0.47 2.97 8.77
CA LYS A 206 0.17 4.17 9.58
C LYS A 206 -0.15 3.77 11.02
N SER A 207 0.37 4.51 11.99
CA SER A 207 0.01 4.35 13.40
C SER A 207 -1.50 4.50 13.63
N THR A 208 -1.98 3.87 14.70
CA THR A 208 -3.40 3.91 15.11
C THR A 208 -3.86 5.26 15.66
N SER A 209 -2.93 6.19 15.87
CA SER A 209 -3.22 7.55 16.35
C SER A 209 -2.18 8.55 15.82
N GLY A 210 -2.46 9.86 15.98
CA GLY A 210 -1.54 10.95 15.64
C GLY A 210 -1.74 11.55 14.25
N TRP A 211 -2.51 10.90 13.37
CA TRP A 211 -2.87 11.42 12.05
C TRP A 211 -4.02 12.42 12.15
N PHE A 212 -3.98 13.43 11.27
CA PHE A 212 -5.08 14.36 11.09
C PHE A 212 -6.34 13.54 10.81
N ASN A 213 -7.35 13.82 11.61
CA ASN A 213 -8.52 12.97 11.71
C ASN A 213 -9.74 13.76 11.25
N TRP A 214 -10.05 13.65 9.96
CA TRP A 214 -11.26 14.21 9.38
C TRP A 214 -12.36 13.16 9.46
N TYR A 215 -13.40 13.41 10.26
CA TYR A 215 -14.55 12.49 10.39
C TYR A 215 -14.19 11.03 10.72
N LYS A 216 -13.19 10.80 11.60
CA LYS A 216 -12.67 9.47 11.98
C LYS A 216 -11.84 8.76 10.91
N ILE A 217 -11.45 9.46 9.85
CA ILE A 217 -10.65 8.95 8.74
C ILE A 217 -9.28 9.64 8.81
N GLY A 218 -8.20 8.84 8.91
CA GLY A 218 -6.85 9.38 9.06
C GLY A 218 -5.82 8.34 9.50
N ASN A 219 -6.07 7.74 10.66
CA ASN A 219 -5.19 6.75 11.28
C ASN A 219 -5.18 5.42 10.52
N GLY A 220 -4.09 4.67 10.64
CA GLY A 220 -4.02 3.29 10.16
C GLY A 220 -4.57 2.29 11.17
N LYS A 221 -4.60 1.02 10.73
CA LYS A 221 -4.92 -0.14 11.57
C LYS A 221 -3.67 -0.71 12.25
N ASP A 222 -2.50 -0.52 11.64
CA ASP A 222 -1.19 -0.96 12.12
C ASP A 222 -1.11 -2.41 12.66
N PRO A 223 -1.68 -3.42 11.97
CA PRO A 223 -1.67 -4.79 12.51
C PRO A 223 -0.25 -5.38 12.61
N PHE A 224 0.73 -4.77 11.93
CA PHE A 224 2.12 -5.19 11.90
C PHE A 224 3.02 -4.41 12.87
N GLY A 225 2.50 -3.47 13.67
CA GLY A 225 3.29 -2.71 14.63
C GLY A 225 4.39 -1.84 13.99
N PHE A 226 4.23 -1.45 12.73
CA PHE A 226 5.17 -0.54 12.07
C PHE A 226 5.03 0.86 12.65
N SER A 227 3.83 1.29 13.04
CA SER A 227 3.60 2.52 13.80
C SER A 227 4.17 3.79 13.13
N ALA A 228 3.93 3.97 11.82
CA ALA A 228 4.36 5.19 11.14
C ALA A 228 3.59 6.42 11.63
N LEU A 229 4.30 7.34 12.28
CA LEU A 229 3.77 8.62 12.73
C LEU A 229 3.93 9.72 11.65
N PRO A 230 2.98 10.68 11.55
CA PRO A 230 3.01 11.73 10.55
C PRO A 230 3.93 12.88 10.95
N ALA A 231 5.24 12.62 10.92
CA ALA A 231 6.29 13.56 11.31
C ALA A 231 6.43 14.78 10.39
N GLY A 232 5.77 14.75 9.22
CA GLY A 232 5.98 15.73 8.17
C GLY A 232 7.38 15.64 7.56
N ARG A 233 7.87 16.77 7.06
CA ARG A 233 9.17 16.89 6.39
C ARG A 233 9.75 18.29 6.56
N ARG A 234 11.03 18.43 6.24
CA ARG A 234 11.70 19.72 6.04
C ARG A 234 11.92 19.92 4.54
N ASN A 235 11.53 21.09 4.00
CA ASN A 235 11.96 21.61 2.70
C ASN A 235 12.08 20.61 1.52
N CYS A 236 11.01 20.39 0.75
CA CYS A 236 11.13 19.71 -0.55
C CYS A 236 10.91 20.67 -1.73
N TYR A 237 9.84 21.46 -1.67
CA TYR A 237 9.47 22.46 -2.69
C TYR A 237 8.78 23.71 -2.11
N GLY A 238 8.81 23.91 -0.78
CA GLY A 238 8.17 25.05 -0.12
C GLY A 238 7.81 24.78 1.34
N TYR A 239 7.28 25.81 2.01
CA TYR A 239 6.83 25.80 3.40
C TYR A 239 5.37 25.34 3.49
N GLY A 240 5.05 24.50 4.47
CA GLY A 240 3.69 24.04 4.77
C GLY A 240 3.67 23.21 6.05
N GLU A 241 2.53 23.18 6.74
CA GLU A 241 2.31 22.29 7.89
C GLU A 241 2.07 20.87 7.39
N PHE A 242 3.06 20.00 7.53
CA PHE A 242 2.98 18.61 7.09
C PHE A 242 2.87 17.62 8.25
N GLU A 243 3.15 18.07 9.48
CA GLU A 243 2.94 17.30 10.70
C GLU A 243 1.45 16.98 10.88
N GLY A 244 1.14 15.76 11.32
CA GLY A 244 -0.22 15.25 11.38
C GLY A 244 -0.77 14.77 10.03
N TYR A 245 -0.30 15.31 8.90
CA TYR A 245 -0.86 14.99 7.57
C TYR A 245 -0.07 13.93 6.79
N PHE A 246 1.26 13.89 6.95
CA PHE A 246 2.12 13.05 6.14
C PHE A 246 3.28 12.46 6.94
N ALA A 247 3.68 11.24 6.57
CA ALA A 247 4.94 10.64 6.99
C ALA A 247 5.83 10.46 5.76
N TYR A 248 7.11 10.78 5.89
CA TYR A 248 8.11 10.65 4.83
C TYR A 248 9.36 9.96 5.36
N PHE A 249 9.86 8.96 4.62
CA PHE A 249 11.00 8.14 5.00
C PHE A 249 11.98 8.06 3.85
N TRP A 250 13.25 8.40 4.07
CA TRP A 250 14.25 8.29 3.02
C TRP A 250 14.44 6.85 2.54
N SER A 251 14.65 6.72 1.23
CA SER A 251 15.25 5.54 0.62
C SER A 251 16.74 5.80 0.39
N SER A 252 17.58 4.76 0.46
CA SER A 252 18.97 4.81 0.03
C SER A 252 19.11 4.87 -1.50
N THR A 253 18.02 4.66 -2.25
CA THR A 253 17.99 4.78 -3.71
C THR A 253 18.05 6.24 -4.16
N GLU A 254 19.11 6.59 -4.89
CA GLU A 254 19.25 7.90 -5.52
C GLU A 254 18.21 8.09 -6.64
N GLY A 255 17.76 9.32 -6.84
CA GLY A 255 16.83 9.67 -7.91
C GLY A 255 17.52 9.74 -9.27
N ASN A 256 16.73 9.64 -10.34
CA ASN A 256 17.24 9.63 -11.72
C ASN A 256 17.73 11.00 -12.24
N GLY A 257 17.63 12.07 -11.44
CA GLY A 257 17.93 13.44 -11.86
C GLY A 257 19.31 13.89 -11.40
N TYR A 258 20.30 13.90 -12.30
CA TYR A 258 21.62 14.60 -12.24
C TYR A 258 22.21 14.97 -10.85
N GLY A 259 22.03 14.15 -9.81
CA GLY A 259 22.45 14.42 -8.44
C GLY A 259 21.54 15.33 -7.58
N TYR A 260 20.32 15.66 -8.01
CA TYR A 260 19.43 16.58 -7.27
C TYR A 260 18.49 15.88 -6.30
N ASP A 261 17.96 14.72 -6.71
CA ASP A 261 16.85 14.08 -6.02
C ASP A 261 17.23 12.70 -5.48
N ALA A 262 16.47 12.25 -4.48
CA ALA A 262 16.52 10.90 -3.93
C ALA A 262 15.10 10.40 -3.67
N TYR A 263 14.94 9.08 -3.64
CA TYR A 263 13.64 8.47 -3.39
C TYR A 263 13.27 8.52 -1.91
N TYR A 264 11.97 8.61 -1.64
CA TYR A 264 11.40 8.45 -0.31
C TYR A 264 10.12 7.63 -0.38
N MET A 265 9.80 6.94 0.71
CA MET A 265 8.47 6.39 0.95
C MET A 265 7.59 7.42 1.66
N SER A 266 6.33 7.58 1.23
CA SER A 266 5.36 8.43 1.91
C SER A 266 4.01 7.79 2.16
N LEU A 267 3.41 8.23 3.26
CA LEU A 267 2.05 7.92 3.68
C LEU A 267 1.28 9.23 3.91
N SER A 268 -0.02 9.23 3.62
CA SER A 268 -0.89 10.39 3.82
C SER A 268 -2.12 10.08 4.67
N TYR A 269 -2.62 11.08 5.39
CA TYR A 269 -3.82 10.94 6.23
C TYR A 269 -5.07 10.55 5.43
N HIS A 270 -5.22 11.07 4.20
CA HIS A 270 -6.43 10.90 3.38
C HIS A 270 -6.33 9.76 2.35
N ASP A 271 -5.29 8.93 2.46
CA ASP A 271 -5.02 7.86 1.51
C ASP A 271 -4.61 6.58 2.24
N ASP A 272 -4.98 5.46 1.65
CA ASP A 272 -4.66 4.12 2.14
C ASP A 272 -3.39 3.58 1.48
N LYS A 273 -2.84 4.33 0.52
CA LYS A 273 -1.67 3.96 -0.27
C LYS A 273 -0.36 4.34 0.41
N ALA A 274 0.69 3.56 0.12
CA ALA A 274 2.07 3.98 0.25
C ALA A 274 2.63 4.34 -1.13
N ARG A 275 3.43 5.40 -1.22
CA ARG A 275 4.06 5.85 -2.47
C ARG A 275 5.58 5.90 -2.36
N LEU A 276 6.27 5.53 -3.43
CA LEU A 276 7.69 5.79 -3.63
C LEU A 276 7.83 6.92 -4.65
N ASP A 277 8.30 8.08 -4.19
CA ASP A 277 8.42 9.30 -4.98
C ASP A 277 9.82 9.91 -4.81
N GLY A 278 10.13 10.98 -5.55
CA GLY A 278 11.41 11.70 -5.47
C GLY A 278 11.30 13.06 -4.78
N CYS A 279 12.28 13.41 -3.96
CA CYS A 279 12.45 14.76 -3.39
C CYS A 279 13.89 15.22 -3.56
N ARG A 280 14.09 16.54 -3.58
CA ARG A 280 15.41 17.14 -3.50
C ARG A 280 16.17 16.67 -2.26
N LYS A 281 17.43 16.30 -2.43
CA LYS A 281 18.30 15.78 -1.36
C LYS A 281 18.56 16.74 -0.20
N ASN A 282 18.33 18.05 -0.40
CA ASN A 282 18.41 19.06 0.65
C ASN A 282 17.17 19.10 1.56
N GLY A 283 16.13 18.32 1.26
CA GLY A 283 15.00 18.10 2.14
C GLY A 283 15.32 17.20 3.32
N GLY A 284 14.45 17.23 4.33
CA GLY A 284 14.55 16.45 5.54
C GLY A 284 13.40 15.47 5.66
N HIS A 285 13.71 14.18 5.71
CA HIS A 285 12.75 13.10 5.95
C HIS A 285 13.22 12.22 7.10
N SER A 286 12.27 11.48 7.68
CA SER A 286 12.58 10.54 8.75
C SER A 286 13.43 9.38 8.21
N VAL A 287 14.11 8.68 9.10
CA VAL A 287 14.81 7.43 8.79
C VAL A 287 14.20 6.31 9.61
N ARG A 288 13.87 5.20 8.94
CA ARG A 288 13.46 3.93 9.54
C ARG A 288 14.48 2.89 9.16
N CYS A 289 15.35 2.52 10.08
CA CYS A 289 16.38 1.54 9.78
C CYS A 289 15.78 0.14 9.70
N LEU A 290 16.39 -0.66 8.84
CA LEU A 290 16.02 -2.03 8.55
C LEU A 290 17.20 -2.97 8.84
N LYS A 291 16.91 -4.24 9.11
CA LYS A 291 17.88 -5.31 9.21
C LYS A 291 17.31 -6.59 8.60
N ASP A 292 18.13 -7.25 7.80
CA ASP A 292 17.81 -8.50 7.08
C ASP A 292 18.72 -9.66 7.56
#